data_AF-A0A920TB87-F1
#
_entry.id   AF-A0A920TB87-F1
#
_cell.length_a   1.000
_cell.length_b   1.000
_cell.length_c   1.000
_cell.angle_alpha   90.00
_cell.angle_beta   90.00
_cell.angle_gamma   90.00
#
_symmetry.space_group_name_H-M   'P 1'
#
loop_
_entity.id
_entity.type
_entity.pdbx_description
1 polymer ?
#
loop_
_entity_poly.entity_id
_entity_poly.type
_entity_poly.pdbx_seq_one_letter_code
_entity_poly.pdbx_strand_id
1 'polypeptide(L)'
;MRERYGRAVMGQRLLLARRLIEADFPFVTVSAYEWDDHRNLVPRLREKLPDVDRGLATLVEDLDLRGLLETTMVVVAGEFGRTPAFNENAGRDHWANAFSGVVAGGGIVGGQVIGKTDQRAAEPVPAR
;
A
#
# COMPACT_ATOMS: atom_id res chain seq x y z
N MET A 1 6.35 12.12 17.26
CA MET A 1 5.34 11.51 16.37
C MET A 1 5.60 11.76 14.88
N ARG A 2 5.76 13.01 14.42
CA ARG A 2 6.09 13.31 13.00
C ARG A 2 7.34 12.59 12.50
N GLU A 3 8.30 12.33 13.38
CA GLU A 3 9.54 11.62 13.04
C GLU A 3 9.33 10.13 12.77
N ARG A 4 8.43 9.47 13.52
CA ARG A 4 8.08 8.05 13.31
C ARG A 4 7.50 7.83 11.91
N TYR A 5 6.53 8.67 11.53
CA TYR A 5 5.94 8.65 10.19
C TYR A 5 6.90 9.12 9.08
N GLY A 6 8.03 9.75 9.42
CA GLY A 6 8.92 10.41 8.45
C GLY A 6 8.41 11.79 8.01
N ARG A 7 9.33 12.67 7.58
CA ARG A 7 9.01 14.05 7.17
C ARG A 7 8.62 14.19 5.69
N ALA A 8 8.71 13.11 4.93
CA ALA A 8 8.23 13.07 3.56
C ALA A 8 6.71 13.28 3.50
N VAL A 9 6.23 13.73 2.32
CA VAL A 9 4.82 14.06 2.09
C VAL A 9 3.91 12.89 2.44
N MET A 10 4.30 11.66 2.07
CA MET A 10 3.49 10.47 2.36
C MET A 10 3.32 10.25 3.87
N GLY A 11 4.40 10.30 4.63
CA GLY A 11 4.37 10.17 6.08
C GLY A 11 3.47 11.21 6.76
N GLN A 12 3.53 12.46 6.29
CA GLN A 12 2.68 13.52 6.84
C GLN A 12 1.20 13.35 6.46
N ARG A 13 0.89 12.82 5.27
CA ARG A 13 -0.48 12.46 4.88
C ARG A 13 -1.04 11.34 5.77
N LEU A 14 -0.26 10.30 6.03
CA LEU A 14 -0.67 9.18 6.88
C LEU A 14 -0.86 9.63 8.35
N LEU A 15 -0.01 10.52 8.85
CA LEU A 15 -0.21 11.11 10.19
C LEU A 15 -1.50 11.95 10.26
N LEU A 16 -1.83 12.70 9.20
CA LEU A 16 -3.10 13.42 9.14
C LEU A 16 -4.27 12.43 9.10
N ALA A 17 -4.18 11.37 8.30
CA ALA A 17 -5.20 10.33 8.22
C ALA A 17 -5.47 9.71 9.59
N ARG A 18 -4.43 9.38 10.36
CA ARG A 18 -4.59 8.90 11.74
C ARG A 18 -5.38 9.87 12.61
N ARG A 19 -5.11 11.16 12.53
CA ARG A 19 -5.83 12.18 13.33
C ARG A 19 -7.30 12.30 12.93
N LEU A 20 -7.61 12.11 11.65
CA LEU A 20 -8.99 12.06 11.17
C LEU A 20 -9.70 10.81 11.70
N ILE A 21 -9.02 9.66 11.70
CA ILE A 21 -9.55 8.42 12.28
C ILE A 21 -9.84 8.60 13.79
N GLU A 22 -8.92 9.21 14.54
CA GLU A 22 -9.14 9.55 15.96
C GLU A 22 -10.30 10.52 16.20
N ALA A 23 -10.66 11.32 15.19
CA ALA A 23 -11.78 12.24 15.24
C ALA A 23 -13.07 11.61 14.67
N ASP A 24 -13.13 10.28 14.59
CA ASP A 24 -14.28 9.48 14.14
C ASP A 24 -14.73 9.80 12.70
N PHE A 25 -13.80 10.21 11.82
CA PHE A 25 -14.13 10.33 10.40
C PHE A 25 -14.36 8.92 9.81
N PRO A 26 -15.51 8.67 9.17
CA PRO A 26 -15.92 7.32 8.77
C PRO A 26 -15.15 6.80 7.55
N PHE A 27 -14.54 7.68 6.76
CA PHE A 27 -13.81 7.32 5.56
C PHE A 27 -12.69 8.33 5.27
N VAL A 28 -11.46 7.84 5.12
CA VAL A 28 -10.28 8.66 4.88
C VAL A 28 -9.50 8.10 3.70
N THR A 29 -9.32 8.90 2.66
CA THR A 29 -8.52 8.52 1.49
C THR A 29 -7.14 9.18 1.55
N VAL A 30 -6.09 8.39 1.32
CA VAL A 30 -4.73 8.89 1.17
C VAL A 30 -4.20 8.50 -0.22
N SER A 31 -3.86 9.48 -1.03
CA SER A 31 -3.26 9.24 -2.35
C SER A 31 -1.72 9.28 -2.25
N ALA A 32 -1.07 8.30 -2.87
CA ALA A 32 0.34 8.35 -3.21
C ALA A 32 0.45 8.68 -4.71
N TYR A 33 1.08 9.81 -5.05
CA TYR A 33 1.20 10.24 -6.45
C TYR A 33 2.48 9.70 -7.08
N GLU A 34 2.48 9.64 -8.42
CA GLU A 34 3.63 9.24 -9.25
C GLU A 34 4.08 7.79 -9.04
N TRP A 35 3.18 6.81 -9.07
CA TRP A 35 3.53 5.38 -9.01
C TRP A 35 3.50 4.67 -10.38
N ASP A 36 3.18 5.41 -11.44
CA ASP A 36 3.06 4.93 -12.82
C ASP A 36 4.40 4.94 -13.57
N ASP A 37 5.36 4.18 -13.06
CA ASP A 37 6.75 4.21 -13.51
C ASP A 37 6.99 3.30 -14.74
N HIS A 38 6.79 3.86 -15.94
CA HIS A 38 7.07 3.21 -17.24
C HIS A 38 8.53 3.28 -17.69
N ARG A 39 9.39 3.96 -16.91
CA ARG A 39 10.82 4.10 -17.17
C ARG A 39 11.61 4.14 -15.87
N ASN A 40 12.84 3.61 -15.88
CA ASN A 40 13.76 3.67 -14.73
C ASN A 40 13.11 3.29 -13.39
N LEU A 41 12.29 2.22 -13.39
CA LEU A 41 11.45 1.84 -12.27
C LEU A 41 12.27 1.58 -10.99
N VAL A 42 13.36 0.82 -11.09
CA VAL A 42 14.13 0.38 -9.91
C VAL A 42 14.70 1.57 -9.11
N PRO A 43 15.40 2.55 -9.72
CA PRO A 43 15.81 3.77 -9.01
C PRO A 43 14.65 4.54 -8.38
N ARG A 44 13.54 4.74 -9.12
CA ARG A 44 12.38 5.49 -8.62
C ARG A 44 11.72 4.80 -7.43
N LEU A 45 11.60 3.47 -7.46
CA LEU A 45 11.07 2.69 -6.34
C LEU A 45 12.00 2.72 -5.12
N ARG A 46 13.33 2.70 -5.31
CA ARG A 46 14.29 2.83 -4.19
C ARG A 46 14.17 4.17 -3.46
N GLU A 47 13.76 5.22 -4.17
CA GLU A 47 13.50 6.53 -3.58
C GLU A 47 12.15 6.57 -2.85
N LYS A 48 11.07 6.06 -3.48
CA LYS A 48 9.69 6.23 -2.99
C LYS A 48 9.26 5.20 -1.95
N LEU A 49 9.66 3.94 -2.11
CA LEU A 49 9.20 2.84 -1.25
C LEU A 49 9.51 3.06 0.24
N PRO A 50 10.71 3.53 0.65
CA PRO A 50 11.03 3.70 2.07
C PRO A 50 10.06 4.63 2.82
N ASP A 51 9.57 5.67 2.15
CA ASP A 51 8.64 6.63 2.76
C ASP A 51 7.23 6.04 2.94
N VAL A 52 6.77 5.25 1.96
CA VAL A 52 5.48 4.54 2.06
C VAL A 52 5.57 3.45 3.11
N ASP A 53 6.61 2.62 3.06
CA ASP A 53 6.82 1.49 3.97
C ASP A 53 6.85 1.96 5.42
N ARG A 54 7.71 2.95 5.74
CA ARG A 54 7.79 3.54 7.08
C ARG A 54 6.47 4.15 7.53
N GLY A 55 5.85 4.96 6.67
CA GLY A 55 4.63 5.67 7.01
C GLY A 55 3.46 4.71 7.27
N LEU A 56 3.30 3.70 6.42
CA LEU A 56 2.23 2.71 6.52
C LEU A 56 2.42 1.80 7.73
N ALA A 57 3.63 1.28 7.95
CA ALA A 57 3.95 0.47 9.13
C ALA A 57 3.66 1.26 10.42
N THR A 58 4.07 2.54 10.46
CA THR A 58 3.79 3.42 11.60
C THR A 58 2.29 3.67 11.77
N LEU A 59 1.52 3.83 10.70
CA LEU A 59 0.07 4.00 10.79
C LEU A 59 -0.59 2.80 11.44
N VAL A 60 -0.29 1.60 10.95
CA VAL A 60 -0.88 0.35 11.47
C VAL A 60 -0.52 0.17 12.95
N GLU A 61 0.75 0.37 13.31
CA GLU A 61 1.22 0.27 14.70
C GLU A 61 0.57 1.33 15.61
N ASP A 62 0.44 2.59 15.15
CA ASP A 62 -0.16 3.67 15.93
C ASP A 62 -1.67 3.48 16.11
N LEU A 63 -2.37 2.88 15.14
CA LEU A 63 -3.78 2.50 15.29
C LEU A 63 -3.95 1.34 16.26
N ASP A 64 -3.06 0.34 16.21
CA ASP A 64 -3.07 -0.81 17.12
C ASP A 64 -2.83 -0.39 18.58
N LEU A 65 -1.78 0.41 18.82
CA LEU A 65 -1.46 0.94 20.15
C LEU A 65 -2.58 1.80 20.77
N ARG A 66 -3.51 2.29 19.95
CA ARG A 66 -4.67 3.09 20.38
C ARG A 66 -5.95 2.27 20.49
N GLY A 67 -5.92 0.98 20.14
CA GLY A 67 -7.11 0.14 20.03
C GLY A 67 -8.04 0.54 18.88
N LEU A 68 -7.58 1.40 17.95
CA LEU A 68 -8.37 1.85 16.80
C LEU A 68 -8.30 0.88 15.64
N LEU A 69 -7.26 0.05 15.56
CA LEU A 69 -7.11 -0.93 14.48
C LEU A 69 -8.22 -2.00 14.53
N GLU A 70 -8.78 -2.28 15.71
CA GLU A 70 -9.91 -3.21 15.88
C GLU A 70 -11.17 -2.74 15.12
N THR A 71 -11.40 -1.43 15.06
CA THR A 71 -12.59 -0.84 14.43
C THR A 71 -12.29 -0.15 13.10
N THR A 72 -11.02 0.02 12.74
CA THR A 72 -10.59 0.71 11.52
C THR A 72 -9.96 -0.26 10.53
N MET A 73 -10.54 -0.38 9.34
CA MET A 73 -9.94 -1.12 8.23
C MET A 73 -9.00 -0.21 7.43
N VAL A 74 -7.75 -0.62 7.31
CA VAL A 74 -6.74 0.00 6.44
C VAL A 74 -6.64 -0.80 5.15
N VAL A 75 -6.92 -0.16 4.02
CA VAL A 75 -6.81 -0.76 2.68
C VAL A 75 -5.72 -0.04 1.89
N VAL A 76 -4.77 -0.80 1.35
CA VAL A 76 -3.71 -0.29 0.49
C VAL A 76 -3.75 -1.05 -0.83
N ALA A 77 -4.14 -0.34 -1.89
CA ALA A 77 -4.23 -0.90 -3.23
C ALA A 77 -3.91 0.18 -4.29
N GLY A 78 -3.45 -0.29 -5.46
CA GLY A 78 -3.37 0.53 -6.67
C GLY A 78 -4.58 0.30 -7.59
N GLU A 79 -4.54 0.92 -8.77
CA GLU A 79 -5.64 0.87 -9.75
C GLU A 79 -5.58 -0.40 -10.63
N PHE A 80 -4.37 -0.87 -10.95
CA PHE A 80 -4.09 -2.04 -11.78
C PHE A 80 -2.68 -2.56 -11.53
N GLY A 81 -2.37 -3.74 -12.10
CA GLY A 81 -1.08 -4.39 -11.98
C GLY A 81 -0.03 -3.87 -12.95
N ARG A 82 1.13 -4.51 -12.93
CA ARG A 82 2.27 -4.19 -13.82
C ARG A 82 2.74 -5.43 -14.57
N THR A 83 3.13 -5.26 -15.83
CA THR A 83 3.64 -6.37 -16.67
C THR A 83 4.72 -7.15 -15.93
N PRO A 84 4.72 -8.50 -15.89
CA PRO A 84 5.73 -9.28 -15.15
C PRO A 84 7.19 -8.96 -15.47
N ALA A 85 7.45 -8.56 -16.72
CA ALA A 85 8.78 -8.22 -17.23
C ALA A 85 8.94 -6.70 -17.42
N PHE A 86 10.20 -6.27 -17.45
CA PHE A 86 10.57 -4.91 -17.80
C PHE A 86 10.34 -4.64 -19.29
N ASN A 87 9.93 -3.41 -19.60
CA ASN A 87 9.90 -2.88 -20.97
C ASN A 87 11.29 -2.35 -21.39
N GLU A 88 11.43 -1.89 -22.64
CA GLU A 88 12.69 -1.39 -23.21
C GLU A 88 13.27 -0.17 -22.47
N ASN A 89 12.44 0.53 -21.67
CA ASN A 89 12.83 1.71 -20.91
C ASN A 89 13.17 1.41 -19.44
N ALA A 90 13.37 0.14 -19.09
CA ALA A 90 13.56 -0.31 -17.71
C ALA A 90 12.40 0.08 -16.76
N GLY A 91 11.18 0.15 -17.29
CA GLY A 91 9.94 0.27 -16.51
C GLY A 91 9.05 -0.97 -16.64
N ARG A 92 7.81 -0.88 -16.14
CA ARG A 92 6.79 -1.93 -16.33
C ARG A 92 5.47 -1.28 -16.79
N ASP A 93 4.82 -1.91 -17.78
CA ASP A 93 3.60 -1.38 -18.37
C ASP A 93 2.35 -1.81 -17.61
N HIS A 94 1.19 -1.29 -18.01
CA HIS A 94 -0.09 -1.60 -17.37
C HIS A 94 -0.46 -3.07 -17.56
N TRP A 95 -1.02 -3.68 -16.53
CA TRP A 95 -1.40 -5.08 -16.56
C TRP A 95 -2.70 -5.30 -15.78
N ALA A 96 -3.81 -5.48 -16.49
CA ALA A 96 -5.14 -5.61 -15.90
C ALA A 96 -5.39 -6.99 -15.28
N ASN A 97 -4.60 -8.01 -15.65
CA ASN A 97 -4.93 -9.40 -15.35
C ASN A 97 -4.70 -9.74 -13.87
N ALA A 98 -3.71 -9.13 -13.22
CA ALA A 98 -3.39 -9.41 -11.82
C ALA A 98 -2.78 -8.19 -11.11
N PHE A 99 -3.23 -7.94 -9.87
CA PHE A 99 -2.64 -6.97 -8.95
C PHE A 99 -2.82 -7.45 -7.50
N SER A 100 -2.12 -6.82 -6.57
CA SER A 100 -2.19 -7.13 -5.13
C SER A 100 -2.62 -5.92 -4.32
N GLY A 101 -3.32 -6.17 -3.22
CA GLY A 101 -3.60 -5.19 -2.19
C GLY A 101 -3.26 -5.75 -0.81
N VAL A 102 -3.20 -4.86 0.17
CA VAL A 102 -3.03 -5.20 1.59
C VAL A 102 -4.22 -4.67 2.36
N VAL A 103 -4.75 -5.48 3.27
CA VAL A 103 -5.83 -5.08 4.18
C VAL A 103 -5.42 -5.44 5.61
N ALA A 104 -5.65 -4.53 6.56
CA ALA A 104 -5.39 -4.74 7.98
C ALA A 104 -6.49 -4.09 8.83
N GLY A 105 -6.73 -4.63 10.03
CA GLY A 105 -7.69 -4.07 10.99
C GLY A 105 -9.16 -4.29 10.63
N GLY A 106 -10.06 -3.64 11.36
CA GLY A 106 -11.51 -3.79 11.21
C GLY A 106 -12.01 -5.18 11.58
N GLY A 107 -11.36 -5.85 12.54
CA GLY A 107 -11.72 -7.17 13.05
C GLY A 107 -11.47 -8.35 12.10
N ILE A 108 -10.73 -8.14 11.00
CA ILE A 108 -10.38 -9.24 10.09
C ILE A 108 -9.31 -10.15 10.70
N VAL A 109 -9.32 -11.42 10.31
CA VAL A 109 -8.24 -12.36 10.67
C VAL A 109 -7.00 -12.03 9.84
N GLY A 110 -5.98 -11.47 10.48
CA GLY A 110 -4.69 -11.16 9.86
C GLY A 110 -3.85 -12.40 9.55
N GLY A 111 -2.68 -12.18 8.94
CA GLY A 111 -1.71 -13.26 8.66
C GLY A 111 -2.10 -14.18 7.50
N GLN A 112 -3.06 -13.77 6.68
CA GLN A 112 -3.54 -14.55 5.54
C GLN A 112 -3.00 -14.01 4.21
N VAL A 113 -2.77 -14.92 3.27
CA VAL A 113 -2.58 -14.60 1.85
C VAL A 113 -3.76 -15.19 1.11
N ILE A 114 -4.60 -14.35 0.52
CA ILE A 114 -5.81 -14.75 -0.20
C ILE A 114 -5.57 -14.57 -1.70
N GLY A 115 -5.80 -15.64 -2.45
CA GLY A 115 -5.51 -15.67 -3.89
C GLY A 115 -4.06 -16.01 -4.20
N LYS A 116 -3.81 -16.29 -5.48
CA LYS A 116 -2.49 -16.65 -5.98
C LYS A 116 -2.40 -16.33 -7.47
N THR A 117 -1.20 -16.04 -7.93
CA THR A 117 -0.88 -15.91 -9.36
C THR A 117 -0.01 -17.07 -9.84
N ASP A 118 0.17 -17.16 -11.16
CA ASP A 118 1.17 -18.06 -11.73
C ASP A 118 2.60 -17.74 -11.25
N GLN A 119 3.58 -18.57 -11.60
CA GLN A 119 4.96 -18.38 -11.16
C GLN A 119 5.61 -17.08 -11.66
N ARG A 120 5.00 -16.41 -12.64
CA ARG A 120 5.47 -15.13 -13.19
C ARG A 120 4.73 -13.94 -12.59
N ALA A 121 3.76 -14.17 -11.71
CA ALA A 121 2.83 -13.17 -11.24
C ALA A 121 2.03 -12.47 -12.36
N ALA A 122 1.76 -13.18 -13.47
CA ALA A 122 1.07 -12.62 -14.63
C ALA A 122 -0.45 -12.79 -14.52
N GLU A 123 -0.93 -14.00 -14.28
CA GLU A 123 -2.35 -14.33 -14.23
C GLU A 123 -2.75 -14.85 -12.85
N PRO A 124 -4.00 -14.61 -12.39
CA PRO A 124 -4.56 -15.32 -11.24
C PRO A 124 -4.69 -16.80 -11.58
N VAL A 125 -4.40 -17.67 -10.61
CA VAL A 125 -4.67 -19.10 -10.73
C VAL A 125 -5.89 -19.47 -9.90
N PRO A 126 -6.66 -20.52 -10.30
CA PRO A 126 -7.82 -20.96 -9.54
C PRO A 126 -7.48 -21.19 -8.06
N ALA A 127 -8.35 -20.72 -7.17
CA ALA A 127 -8.29 -21.08 -5.75
C ALA A 127 -8.47 -22.59 -5.62
N ARG A 128 -7.63 -23.23 -4.81
CA ARG A 128 -7.78 -24.64 -4.44
C ARG A 128 -8.90 -24.79 -3.41
#